data_AF-A0A9X6RLU0-F1
#
_entry.id   AF-A0A9X6RLU0-F1
#
_cell.length_a   1.000
_cell.length_b   1.000
_cell.length_c   1.000
_cell.angle_alpha   90.00
_cell.angle_beta   90.00
_cell.angle_gamma   90.00
#
_symmetry.space_group_name_H-M   'P 1'
#
loop_
_entity.id
_entity.type
_entity.pdbx_description
1 polymer ?
#
loop_
_entity_poly.entity_id
_entity_poly.type
_entity_poly.pdbx_seq_one_letter_code
_entity_poly.pdbx_strand_id
1 'polypeptide(L)'
;MGRASYSSILPPNSFIDTRRFASPELLAKGLWKLARNITLYERYFQWKYDRRHLRLPEPLQPERTDLCSLCRILNDKTRRSQPAIPSINDWFVKESFCKENKRHDLYPRWGCK
;
A
#
# COMPACT_ATOMS: atom_id res chain seq x y z
N MET A 1 -11.74 5.05 3.39
CA MET A 1 -10.92 4.50 2.28
C MET A 1 -10.64 3.04 2.58
N GLY A 2 -10.77 2.15 1.58
CA GLY A 2 -10.59 0.70 1.71
C GLY A 2 -11.87 -0.09 1.94
N ARG A 3 -12.46 -0.68 0.89
CA ARG A 3 -13.58 -1.65 0.98
C ARG A 3 -13.12 -3.10 1.10
N ALA A 4 -11.81 -3.34 1.13
CA ALA A 4 -11.23 -4.67 1.22
C ALA A 4 -11.52 -5.34 2.57
N SER A 5 -11.60 -6.68 2.57
CA SER A 5 -11.68 -7.47 3.79
C SER A 5 -10.29 -7.61 4.42
N TYR A 6 -9.83 -6.57 5.12
CA TYR A 6 -8.49 -6.52 5.70
C TYR A 6 -8.20 -7.66 6.67
N SER A 7 -9.20 -8.24 7.32
CA SER A 7 -9.04 -9.41 8.20
C SER A 7 -8.55 -10.66 7.48
N SER A 8 -8.67 -10.73 6.15
CA SER A 8 -8.16 -11.86 5.35
C SER A 8 -6.70 -11.69 4.91
N ILE A 9 -6.14 -10.48 5.06
CA ILE A 9 -4.84 -10.11 4.49
C ILE A 9 -3.87 -9.65 5.59
N LEU A 10 -4.38 -8.93 6.58
CA LEU A 10 -3.59 -8.32 7.63
C LEU A 10 -3.69 -9.12 8.94
N PRO A 11 -2.65 -9.06 9.80
CA PRO A 11 -2.71 -9.66 11.11
C PRO A 11 -3.95 -9.23 11.93
N PRO A 12 -4.48 -10.11 12.80
CA PRO A 12 -5.52 -9.73 13.74
C PRO A 12 -5.09 -8.52 14.57
N ASN A 13 -6.02 -7.60 14.82
CA ASN A 13 -5.80 -6.37 15.60
C ASN A 13 -4.75 -5.38 15.04
N SER A 14 -4.25 -5.56 13.81
CA SER A 14 -3.28 -4.64 13.21
C SER A 14 -3.89 -3.41 12.54
N PHE A 15 -5.21 -3.35 12.46
CA PHE A 15 -5.96 -2.28 11.82
C PHE A 15 -7.26 -2.00 12.56
N ILE A 16 -7.79 -0.80 12.37
CA ILE A 16 -9.09 -0.38 12.89
C ILE A 16 -10.09 -0.39 11.74
N ASP A 17 -11.04 -1.33 11.78
CA ASP A 17 -12.12 -1.39 10.79
C ASP A 17 -13.11 -0.26 11.06
N THR A 18 -13.07 0.77 10.22
CA THR A 18 -13.92 1.96 10.33
C THR A 18 -15.40 1.64 10.18
N ARG A 19 -15.76 0.53 9.51
CA ARG A 19 -17.15 0.09 9.34
C ARG A 19 -17.79 -0.39 10.65
N ARG A 20 -16.98 -0.67 11.68
CA ARG A 20 -17.46 -1.09 13.01
C ARG A 20 -17.93 0.09 13.88
N PHE A 21 -17.74 1.33 13.43
CA PHE A 21 -18.15 2.52 14.15
C PHE A 21 -19.43 3.08 13.54
N ALA A 22 -20.43 3.36 14.38
CA ALA A 22 -21.71 3.90 13.94
C ALA A 22 -21.60 5.33 13.37
N SER A 23 -20.54 6.07 13.73
CA SER A 23 -20.27 7.40 13.17
C SER A 23 -18.77 7.74 13.15
N PRO A 24 -18.33 8.67 12.28
CA PRO A 24 -16.97 9.20 12.29
C PRO A 24 -16.57 9.85 13.62
N GLU A 25 -17.52 10.46 14.34
CA GLU A 25 -17.26 11.06 15.65
C GLU A 25 -16.89 10.00 16.70
N LEU A 26 -17.58 8.85 16.70
CA LEU A 26 -17.26 7.74 17.60
C LEU A 26 -15.88 7.14 17.28
N LEU A 27 -15.55 7.03 15.98
CA LEU A 27 -14.20 6.65 15.56
C LEU A 27 -13.16 7.64 16.08
N ALA A 28 -13.38 8.94 15.90
CA ALA A 28 -12.48 9.99 16.36
C ALA A 28 -12.27 9.95 17.88
N LYS A 29 -13.35 9.81 18.67
CA LYS A 29 -13.28 9.64 20.13
C LYS A 29 -12.47 8.40 20.52
N GLY A 30 -12.67 7.28 19.82
CA GLY A 30 -11.90 6.05 20.02
C GLY A 30 -10.41 6.23 19.73
N LEU A 31 -10.07 6.82 18.59
CA LEU A 31 -8.69 7.14 18.19
C LEU A 31 -8.02 8.09 19.18
N TRP A 32 -8.74 9.13 19.64
CA TRP A 32 -8.24 10.09 20.60
C TRP A 32 -7.94 9.44 21.96
N LYS A 33 -8.84 8.58 22.45
CA LYS A 33 -8.62 7.80 23.68
C LYS A 33 -7.41 6.86 23.54
N LEU A 34 -7.30 6.19 22.40
CA LEU A 34 -6.19 5.30 22.10
C LEU A 34 -4.84 6.05 22.11
N ALA A 35 -4.79 7.22 21.47
CA ALA A 35 -3.57 8.01 21.34
C ALA A 35 -3.08 8.62 22.66
N ARG A 36 -3.99 8.93 23.60
CA ARG A 36 -3.66 9.60 24.87
C ARG A 36 -3.42 8.66 26.04
N ASN A 37 -3.76 7.38 25.89
CA ASN A 37 -3.55 6.39 26.94
C ASN A 37 -2.42 5.45 26.52
N ILE A 38 -1.24 5.64 27.11
CA ILE A 38 -0.03 4.87 26.77
C ILE A 38 -0.27 3.36 26.89
N THR A 39 -0.99 2.92 27.92
CA THR A 39 -1.28 1.51 28.15
C THR A 39 -2.19 0.93 27.07
N LEU A 40 -3.19 1.68 26.60
CA LEU A 40 -4.04 1.25 25.48
C LEU A 40 -3.29 1.27 24.16
N TYR A 41 -2.45 2.29 23.94
CA TYR A 41 -1.61 2.42 22.76
C TYR A 41 -0.65 1.23 22.63
N GLU A 42 0.08 0.91 23.71
CA GLU A 42 0.99 -0.22 23.77
C GLU A 42 0.27 -1.54 23.50
N ARG A 43 -0.86 -1.78 24.18
CA ARG A 43 -1.69 -2.98 23.94
C ARG A 43 -2.13 -3.08 22.48
N TYR A 44 -2.58 -1.99 21.88
CA TYR A 44 -3.01 -1.98 20.49
C TYR A 44 -1.87 -2.34 19.53
N PHE A 45 -0.63 -1.91 19.80
CA PHE A 45 0.51 -2.21 18.95
C PHE A 45 1.22 -3.54 19.26
N GLN A 46 0.71 -4.36 20.19
CA GLN A 46 1.33 -5.63 20.56
C GLN A 46 1.48 -6.62 19.40
N TRP A 47 0.58 -6.58 18.41
CA TRP A 47 0.66 -7.43 17.22
C TRP A 47 1.98 -7.29 16.46
N LYS A 48 2.68 -6.14 16.59
CA LYS A 48 3.99 -5.91 15.97
C LYS A 48 5.08 -6.81 16.53
N TYR A 49 4.93 -7.31 17.76
CA TYR A 49 5.93 -8.17 18.41
C TYR A 49 5.67 -9.66 18.18
N ASP A 50 4.55 -10.02 17.54
CA ASP A 50 4.27 -11.40 17.19
C ASP A 50 5.15 -11.85 16.02
N ARG A 51 6.04 -12.81 16.28
CA ARG A 51 6.96 -13.38 15.29
C ARG A 51 6.26 -13.99 14.08
N ARG A 52 4.99 -14.40 14.21
CA ARG A 52 4.17 -14.91 13.11
C ARG A 52 3.82 -13.83 12.09
N HIS A 53 3.83 -12.56 12.50
CA HIS A 53 3.48 -11.39 11.69
C HIS A 53 4.69 -10.52 11.32
N LEU A 54 5.85 -10.80 11.93
CA LEU A 54 7.13 -10.19 11.60
C LEU A 54 7.75 -10.74 10.30
N ARG A 55 7.20 -11.83 9.76
CA ARG A 55 7.55 -12.24 8.40
C ARG A 55 6.87 -11.31 7.42
N LEU A 56 7.69 -10.57 6.69
CA LEU A 56 7.24 -9.88 5.49
C LEU A 56 6.50 -10.91 4.60
N PRO A 57 5.37 -10.52 3.96
CA PRO A 57 4.74 -11.33 2.92
C PRO A 57 5.82 -11.85 1.97
N GLU A 58 5.68 -13.07 1.45
CA GLU A 58 6.67 -13.71 0.58
C GLU A 58 7.34 -12.79 -0.47
N PRO A 59 6.63 -11.91 -1.20
CA PRO A 59 7.27 -10.97 -2.15
C PRO A 59 8.15 -9.86 -1.51
N LEU A 60 7.94 -9.59 -0.23
CA LEU A 60 8.67 -8.58 0.54
C LEU A 60 9.79 -9.19 1.40
N GLN A 61 9.97 -10.51 1.41
CA GLN A 61 11.04 -11.16 2.16
C GLN A 61 12.41 -10.82 1.53
N PRO A 62 13.48 -10.62 2.32
CA PRO A 62 14.79 -10.21 1.82
C PRO A 62 15.34 -11.12 0.71
N GLU A 63 15.09 -12.44 0.81
CA GLU A 63 15.51 -13.44 -0.17
C GLU A 63 14.74 -13.36 -1.50
N ARG A 64 13.62 -12.62 -1.52
CA ARG A 64 12.65 -12.48 -2.62
C ARG A 64 12.34 -11.03 -2.95
N THR A 65 13.07 -10.08 -2.39
CA THR A 65 12.73 -8.66 -2.54
C THR A 65 12.84 -8.27 -4.01
N ASP A 66 11.70 -7.87 -4.57
CA ASP A 66 11.64 -7.16 -5.85
C ASP A 66 12.57 -5.95 -5.87
N LEU A 67 12.95 -5.42 -4.70
CA LEU A 67 13.96 -4.37 -4.54
C LEU A 67 15.36 -4.82 -4.96
N CYS A 68 15.83 -6.02 -4.62
CA CYS A 68 17.12 -6.53 -5.10
C CYS A 68 17.08 -6.76 -6.62
N SER A 69 15.98 -7.31 -7.13
CA SER A 69 15.75 -7.45 -8.57
C SER A 69 15.70 -6.09 -9.29
N LEU A 70 15.03 -5.10 -8.70
CA LEU A 70 14.96 -3.73 -9.20
C LEU A 70 16.33 -3.05 -9.16
N CYS A 71 17.06 -3.15 -8.05
CA CYS A 71 18.43 -2.64 -7.92
C CYS A 71 19.34 -3.24 -8.99
N ARG A 72 19.24 -4.55 -9.25
CA ARG A 72 19.97 -5.20 -10.33
C ARG A 72 19.61 -4.63 -11.70
N ILE A 73 18.31 -4.41 -11.98
CA ILE A 73 17.85 -3.82 -13.25
C ILE A 73 18.33 -2.37 -13.40
N LEU A 74 18.25 -1.57 -12.34
CA LEU A 74 18.64 -0.15 -12.34
C LEU A 74 20.16 0.04 -12.49
N ASN A 75 20.96 -0.89 -11.98
CA ASN A 75 22.42 -0.84 -12.04
C ASN A 75 23.02 -1.66 -13.20
N ASP A 76 22.19 -2.30 -14.01
CA ASP A 76 22.63 -3.03 -15.20
C ASP A 76 22.98 -2.03 -16.31
N LYS A 77 24.28 -1.77 -16.48
CA LYS A 77 24.82 -0.85 -17.51
C LYS A 77 24.57 -1.32 -18.94
N THR A 78 24.20 -2.59 -19.14
CA THR A 78 23.85 -3.13 -20.47
C THR A 78 22.42 -2.79 -20.86
N ARG A 79 21.56 -2.47 -19.88
CA ARG A 79 20.25 -1.89 -20.13
C ARG A 79 20.42 -0.40 -20.37
N ARG A 80 20.09 0.05 -21.58
CA ARG A 80 19.86 1.47 -21.81
C ARG A 80 18.73 1.90 -20.88
N SER A 81 19.03 2.81 -19.95
CA SER A 81 17.98 3.62 -19.35
C SER A 81 17.18 4.24 -20.50
N GLN A 82 15.86 4.09 -20.47
CA GLN A 82 15.01 4.92 -21.32
C GLN A 82 15.42 6.38 -21.06
N PRO A 83 15.46 7.23 -22.10
CA PRO A 83 15.78 8.64 -21.89
C PRO A 83 14.89 9.19 -20.78
N ALA A 84 15.50 9.91 -19.83
CA ALA A 84 14.76 10.52 -18.74
C ALA A 84 13.64 11.38 -19.33
N ILE A 85 12.41 11.18 -18.82
CA ILE A 85 11.27 11.99 -19.22
C ILE A 85 11.57 13.43 -18.78
N PRO A 86 11.64 14.41 -19.71
CA PRO A 86 12.07 15.77 -19.39
C PRO A 86 11.17 16.46 -18.36
N SER A 87 9.89 16.11 -18.35
CA SER A 87 8.87 16.70 -17.49
C SER A 87 7.81 15.66 -17.16
N ILE A 88 7.72 15.29 -15.88
CA ILE A 88 6.68 14.39 -15.39
C ILE A 88 5.30 15.00 -15.59
N ASN A 89 5.17 16.32 -15.47
CA ASN A 89 3.89 17.00 -15.64
C ASN A 89 3.40 16.94 -17.09
N ASP A 90 4.30 17.06 -18.06
CA ASP A 90 3.92 16.95 -19.46
C ASP A 90 3.52 15.52 -19.80
N TRP A 91 4.35 14.52 -19.43
CA TRP A 91 4.06 13.11 -19.69
C TRP A 91 2.82 12.57 -18.95
N PHE A 92 2.71 12.83 -17.65
CA PHE A 92 1.67 12.19 -16.81
C PHE A 92 0.36 12.98 -16.72
N VAL A 93 0.37 14.29 -16.99
CA VAL A 93 -0.82 15.13 -16.80
C VAL A 93 -1.29 15.72 -18.11
N LYS A 94 -0.41 16.42 -18.85
CA LYS A 94 -0.83 17.14 -20.06
C LYS A 94 -1.02 16.22 -21.26
N GLU A 95 -0.13 15.23 -21.41
CA GLU A 95 -0.09 14.30 -22.54
C GLU A 95 -0.72 12.95 -22.20
N SER A 96 -1.16 12.75 -20.95
CA SER A 96 -1.83 11.51 -20.58
C SER A 96 -3.22 11.46 -21.21
N PHE A 97 -3.36 10.69 -22.27
CA PHE A 97 -4.67 10.40 -22.86
C PHE A 97 -5.13 9.04 -22.37
N CYS A 98 -5.90 9.04 -21.27
CA CYS A 98 -6.57 7.83 -20.84
C CYS A 98 -7.68 7.52 -21.83
N LYS A 99 -7.52 6.42 -22.61
CA LYS A 99 -8.58 5.97 -23.52
C LYS A 99 -9.80 5.59 -22.69
N GLU A 100 -10.96 6.15 -23.01
CA GLU A 100 -12.23 5.67 -22.47
C GLU A 100 -12.37 4.18 -22.81
N ASN A 101 -12.24 3.33 -21.81
CA ASN A 101 -12.33 1.89 -22.01
C ASN A 101 -13.80 1.48 -22.08
N LYS A 102 -14.39 1.51 -23.28
CA LYS A 102 -15.67 0.85 -23.56
C LYS A 102 -15.46 -0.66 -23.65
N ARG A 103 -15.14 -1.31 -22.52
CA ARG A 103 -15.41 -2.73 -22.27
C ARG A 103 -15.02 -3.08 -20.83
N HIS A 104 -16.07 -3.32 -20.05
CA HIS A 104 -16.02 -4.16 -18.87
C HIS A 104 -15.48 -5.54 -19.29
N ASP A 105 -14.37 -5.95 -18.69
CA ASP A 105 -14.21 -7.24 -18.00
C ASP A 105 -12.73 -7.66 -17.98
N LEU A 106 -12.25 -7.85 -16.74
CA LEU A 106 -11.00 -8.49 -16.34
C LEU A 106 -9.71 -7.66 -16.51
N TYR A 107 -9.39 -6.95 -15.43
CA TYR A 107 -8.11 -6.33 -15.04
C TYR A 107 -7.54 -5.19 -15.93
N PRO A 108 -7.54 -3.93 -15.45
CA PRO A 108 -6.89 -2.84 -16.16
C PRO A 108 -5.36 -2.94 -16.01
N ARG A 109 -4.68 -3.19 -17.13
CA ARG A 109 -3.28 -2.79 -17.30
C ARG A 109 -3.24 -1.26 -17.22
N TRP A 110 -2.69 -0.74 -16.13
CA TRP A 110 -2.46 0.69 -15.96
C TRP A 110 -1.36 1.12 -16.93
N GLY A 111 -1.74 1.97 -17.86
CA GLY A 111 -0.86 2.62 -18.81
C GLY A 111 -1.70 3.57 -19.67
N CYS A 112 -1.94 4.78 -19.16
CA CYS A 112 -2.19 5.90 -20.06
C CYS A 112 -0.83 6.11 -20.77
N LYS A 113 -0.83 6.13 -22.11
CA LYS A 113 0.39 6.42 -22.87
C LYS A 113 0.81 7.85 -22.59
#